data_AF-A0A376Y8F1-F1
#
_entry.id   AF-A0A376Y8F1-F1
#
_cell.length_a   1.000
_cell.length_b   1.000
_cell.length_c   1.000
_cell.angle_alpha   90.00
_cell.angle_beta   90.00
_cell.angle_gamma   90.00
#
_symmetry.space_group_name_H-M   'P 1'
#
loop_
_entity.id
_entity.type
_entity.pdbx_description
1 polymer ?
#
loop_
_entity_poly.entity_id
_entity_poly.type
_entity_poly.pdbx_seq_one_letter_code
_entity_poly.pdbx_strand_id
1 'polypeptide(L)' 'MRRTFTAEEKASVFELWKNGTGFSEIANILGSKPGTIFTMLRDTGGIKPHERKRL' A
#
# COMPACT_ATOMS: atom_id res chain seq x y z
N MET A 1 8.08 16.83 2.65
CA MET A 1 7.35 16.44 1.42
C MET A 1 6.41 15.28 1.79
N ARG A 2 5.09 15.46 1.74
CA ARG A 2 4.13 14.35 1.97
C ARG A 2 4.01 13.59 0.64
N ARG A 3 4.58 12.38 0.57
CA ARG A 3 4.44 11.51 -0.60
C ARG A 3 3.03 10.90 -0.52
N THR A 4 2.15 11.30 -1.43
CA THR A 4 0.79 10.77 -1.51
C THR A 4 0.86 9.50 -2.34
N PHE A 5 0.60 8.34 -1.75
CA PHE A 5 0.55 7.07 -2.51
C PHE A 5 -0.54 7.14 -3.57
N THR A 6 -0.18 6.88 -4.82
CA THR A 6 -1.15 6.76 -5.90
C THR A 6 -1.97 5.48 -5.72
N ALA A 7 -3.16 5.41 -6.32
CA ALA A 7 -4.01 4.22 -6.24
C ALA A 7 -3.28 2.95 -6.71
N GLU A 8 -2.41 3.09 -7.72
CA GLU A 8 -1.57 2.03 -8.26
C GLU A 8 -0.54 1.55 -7.22
N GLU A 9 0.17 2.47 -6.56
CA GLU A 9 1.09 2.11 -5.48
C GLU A 9 0.35 1.40 -4.33
N LYS A 10 -0.87 1.84 -3.99
CA LYS A 10 -1.68 1.15 -2.98
C LYS A 10 -2.05 -0.26 -3.39
N ALA A 11 -2.39 -0.47 -4.66
CA ALA A 11 -2.66 -1.80 -5.19
C ALA A 11 -1.40 -2.68 -5.15
N SER A 12 -0.23 -2.16 -5.54
CA SER A 12 1.04 -2.90 -5.47
C SER A 12 1.41 -3.28 -4.04
N VAL A 13 1.28 -2.37 -3.07
CA VAL A 13 1.46 -2.68 -1.64
C VAL A 13 0.57 -3.83 -1.22
N PHE A 14 -0.70 -3.79 -1.64
CA PHE A 14 -1.69 -4.78 -1.25
C PHE A 14 -1.41 -6.15 -1.85
N GLU A 15 -1.05 -6.21 -3.15
CA GLU A 15 -0.67 -7.46 -3.83
C GLU A 15 0.60 -8.06 -3.24
N LEU A 16 1.64 -7.26 -2.97
CA LEU A 16 2.87 -7.71 -2.32
C LEU A 16 2.58 -8.25 -0.91
N TRP A 17 1.84 -7.50 -0.09
CA TRP A 17 1.45 -7.95 1.24
C TRP A 17 0.62 -9.25 1.20
N LYS A 18 -0.33 -9.34 0.26
CA LYS A 18 -1.16 -10.53 0.04
C LYS A 18 -0.32 -11.74 -0.39
N ASN A 19 0.75 -11.52 -1.16
CA ASN A 19 1.72 -12.55 -1.54
C ASN A 19 2.69 -12.93 -0.40
N GLY A 20 2.56 -12.30 0.79
CA GLY A 20 3.40 -12.58 1.96
C GLY A 20 4.67 -11.73 2.04
N THR A 21 4.82 -10.70 1.20
CA THR A 21 5.96 -9.78 1.28
C THR A 21 5.86 -8.95 2.56
N GLY A 22 6.98 -8.88 3.30
CA GLY A 22 7.05 -8.14 4.55
C GLY A 22 6.99 -6.63 4.36
N PHE A 23 6.49 -5.90 5.36
CA PHE A 23 6.34 -4.45 5.30
C PHE A 23 7.64 -3.70 5.01
N SER A 24 8.78 -4.17 5.53
CA SER A 24 10.09 -3.56 5.31
C SER A 24 10.52 -3.64 3.85
N GLU A 25 10.21 -4.75 3.17
CA GLU A 25 10.58 -4.98 1.79
C GLU A 25 9.70 -4.13 0.85
N ILE A 26 8.39 -4.11 1.09
CA ILE A 26 7.45 -3.22 0.41
C ILE A 26 7.87 -1.75 0.58
N ALA A 27 8.23 -1.36 1.81
CA ALA A 27 8.70 -0.02 2.13
C ALA A 27 9.99 0.34 1.38
N ASN A 28 10.90 -0.62 1.20
CA ASN A 28 12.13 -0.42 0.45
C ASN A 28 11.84 -0.21 -1.05
N ILE A 29 10.98 -1.04 -1.64
CA ILE A 29 10.53 -0.93 -3.04
C ILE A 29 9.90 0.45 -3.33
N LEU A 30 9.06 0.94 -2.42
CA LEU A 30 8.37 2.23 -2.56
C LEU A 30 9.17 3.42 -2.02
N GLY A 31 10.38 3.20 -1.49
CA GLY A 31 11.18 4.22 -0.83
C GLY A 31 10.40 4.96 0.27
N SER A 32 9.63 4.22 1.06
CA SER A 32 8.73 4.71 2.10
C SER A 32 9.08 4.09 3.45
N LYS A 33 8.43 4.55 4.52
CA LYS A 33 8.63 3.97 5.86
C LYS A 33 7.68 2.77 6.04
N PRO A 34 8.13 1.66 6.64
CA PRO A 34 7.27 0.50 6.92
C PRO A 34 6.07 0.86 7.80
N GLY A 35 6.22 1.83 8.71
CA GLY A 35 5.10 2.36 9.49
C GLY A 35 4.01 3.03 8.64
N THR A 36 4.37 3.62 7.50
CA THR A 36 3.39 4.20 6.56
C THR A 36 2.63 3.11 5.83
N ILE A 37 3.32 2.04 5.40
CA ILE A 37 2.69 0.85 4.79
C ILE A 37 1.71 0.20 5.78
N PHE A 38 2.13 0.04 7.04
CA PHE A 38 1.29 -0.49 8.11
C PHE A 38 0.04 0.37 8.34
N THR A 39 0.22 1.69 8.48
CA THR A 39 -0.89 2.62 8.67
C THR A 39 -1.84 2.58 7.47
N MET A 40 -1.31 2.50 6.24
CA MET A 40 -2.11 2.45 5.03
C MET A 40 -2.93 1.17 4.94
N LEU A 41 -2.31 0.00 5.17
CA LEU A 41 -3.01 -1.29 5.18
C LEU A 41 -4.06 -1.34 6.29
N ARG A 42 -3.76 -0.78 7.47
CA ARG A 42 -4.69 -0.66 8.60
C ARG A 42 -5.87 0.26 8.28
N ASP A 43 -5.63 1.39 7.62
CA ASP A 43 -6.67 2.36 7.22
C ASP A 43 -7.62 1.78 6.17
N THR A 44 -7.08 1.03 5.20
CA THR A 44 -7.90 0.22 4.26
C THR A 44 -8.44 -1.07 4.89
N GLY A 45 -8.11 -1.38 6.15
CA GLY A 45 -8.60 -2.56 6.87
C GLY A 45 -8.17 -3.91 6.27
N GLY A 46 -7.08 -3.97 5.49
CA GLY A 46 -6.75 -5.17 4.72
C GLY A 46 -7.75 -5.47 3.60
N ILE A 47 -8.53 -4.47 3.17
CA ILE A 47 -9.45 -4.57 2.02
C ILE A 47 -8.74 -3.97 0.82
N LYS A 48 -8.69 -4.72 -0.30
CA LYS A 48 -8.10 -4.24 -1.55
C LYS A 48 -8.75 -2.90 -1.89
N PRO A 49 -7.99 -1.79 -2.00
CA PRO A 49 -8.57 -0.51 -2.37
C PRO A 49 -9.28 -0.70 -3.70
N HIS A 50 -10.61 -0.60 -3.67
CA HIS A 50 -11.43 -0.79 -4.85
C HIS A 50 -10.99 0.24 -5.90
N GLU A 51 -10.66 -0.21 -7.11
CA GLU A 51 -10.53 0.69 -8.25
C GLU A 51 -11.83 1.49 -8.32
N ARG A 52 -11.76 2.79 -8.04
CA ARG A 52 -12.88 3.71 -8.26
C ARG A 52 -13.11 3.76 -9.77
N LYS A 53 -13.93 2.85 -10.30
CA LYS A 53 -14.62 3.06 -11.57
C LYS A 53 -15.63 4.18 -11.34
N ARG A 54 -15.22 5.41 -11.64
CA ARG A 54 -16.15 6.51 -11.84
C ARG A 54 -16.76 6.27 -13.24
N LEU A 55 -17.89 5.58 -13.27
CA LEU A 55 -18.82 5.63 -14.40
C LEU A 55 -19.44 7.02 -14.47
#